data_AF-A0A350PHB3-F1
#
_entry.id   AF-A0A350PHB3-F1
#
_cell.length_a   1.000
_cell.length_b   1.000
_cell.length_c   1.000
_cell.angle_alpha   90.00
_cell.angle_beta   90.00
_cell.angle_gamma   90.00
#
_symmetry.space_group_name_H-M   'P 1'
#
loop_
_entity.id
_entity.type
_entity.pdbx_description
1 polymer ?
#
loop_
_entity_poly.entity_id
_entity_poly.type
_entity_poly.pdbx_seq_one_letter_code
_entity_poly.pdbx_strand_id
1 'polypeptide(L)' 'GKFESDLIPIVDALHKTVHELFPNEQPALLHGDLWSGNYMFTKSGDACIYDPAVYYGHREMDLAMTRLFGGFSSDFYE' A
#
# COMPACT_ATOMS: atom_id res chain seq x y z
N GLY A 1 -14.03 -6.22 -12.97
CA GLY A 1 -13.02 -7.19 -13.41
C GLY A 1 -13.55 -8.59 -13.18
N LYS A 2 -13.36 -9.51 -14.12
CA LYS A 2 -13.64 -10.93 -13.89
C LYS A 2 -12.33 -11.56 -13.47
N PHE A 3 -12.28 -12.15 -12.28
CA PHE A 3 -11.17 -13.03 -11.93
C PHE A 3 -11.32 -14.31 -12.75
N GLU A 4 -10.26 -14.70 -13.45
CA GLU A 4 -10.22 -15.97 -14.14
C GLU A 4 -10.11 -17.10 -13.11
N SER A 5 -10.85 -18.19 -13.33
CA SER A 5 -10.99 -19.27 -12.34
C SER A 5 -9.68 -20.01 -12.02
N ASP A 6 -8.71 -19.91 -12.90
CA ASP A 6 -7.35 -20.45 -12.80
C ASP A 6 -6.44 -19.66 -11.84
N LEU A 7 -6.81 -18.42 -11.47
CA LEU A 7 -6.11 -17.65 -10.44
C LEU A 7 -6.44 -18.11 -9.02
N ILE A 8 -7.58 -18.78 -8.80
CA ILE A 8 -8.05 -19.20 -7.47
C ILE A 8 -6.99 -20.05 -6.75
N PRO A 9 -6.41 -21.11 -7.36
CA PRO A 9 -5.38 -21.90 -6.70
C PRO A 9 -4.11 -21.11 -6.35
N ILE A 10 -3.77 -20.10 -7.15
CA ILE A 10 -2.59 -19.25 -6.93
C ILE A 10 -2.82 -18.34 -5.71
N VAL A 11 -4.00 -17.71 -5.64
CA VAL A 11 -4.39 -16.86 -4.50
C VAL A 11 -4.46 -17.69 -3.21
N ASP A 12 -5.01 -18.90 -3.27
CA ASP A 12 -5.07 -19.81 -2.13
C ASP A 12 -3.67 -20.24 -1.65
N ALA A 13 -2.74 -20.49 -2.59
CA ALA A 13 -1.36 -20.81 -2.26
C ALA A 13 -0.65 -19.62 -1.60
N LEU A 14 -0.83 -18.41 -2.15
CA LEU A 14 -0.28 -17.18 -1.58
C LEU A 14 -0.81 -16.94 -0.17
N HIS A 15 -2.12 -17.07 0.06
CA HIS A 15 -2.73 -16.89 1.37
C HIS A 15 -2.12 -17.82 2.45
N LYS A 16 -1.73 -19.05 2.06
CA LYS A 16 -1.08 -19.99 2.99
C LYS A 16 0.34 -19.60 3.37
N THR A 17 1.08 -18.91 2.49
CA THR A 17 2.50 -18.60 2.69
C THR A 17 2.77 -17.14 3.04
N VAL A 18 1.82 -16.24 2.79
CA VAL A 18 2.01 -14.79 2.96
C VAL A 18 2.39 -14.40 4.39
N HIS A 19 1.87 -15.12 5.39
CA HIS A 19 2.18 -14.89 6.79
C HIS A 19 3.66 -15.16 7.15
N GLU A 20 4.37 -15.93 6.33
CA GLU A 20 5.80 -16.23 6.52
C GLU A 20 6.71 -15.14 5.92
N LEU A 21 6.17 -14.28 5.05
CA LEU A 21 6.92 -13.25 4.34
C LEU A 21 7.09 -11.96 5.17
N PHE A 22 6.19 -11.71 6.12
CA PHE A 22 6.16 -10.47 6.89
C PHE A 22 6.60 -10.69 8.34
N PRO A 23 7.40 -9.76 8.91
CA PRO A 23 7.74 -9.82 10.32
C PRO A 23 6.48 -9.65 11.19
N ASN A 24 6.51 -10.24 12.38
CA ASN A 24 5.49 -9.98 13.39
C ASN A 24 5.81 -8.64 14.08
N GLU A 25 5.04 -7.60 13.76
CA GLU A 25 5.22 -6.25 14.30
C GLU A 25 3.90 -5.63 14.77
N GLN A 26 4.01 -4.55 15.55
CA GLN A 26 2.84 -3.80 16.00
C GLN A 26 2.13 -3.13 14.81
N PRO A 27 0.80 -3.22 14.71
CA PRO A 27 0.06 -2.55 13.65
C PRO A 27 0.27 -1.03 13.67
N ALA A 28 0.49 -0.44 12.51
CA ALA A 28 0.53 1.01 12.31
C ALA A 28 -0.82 1.51 11.79
N LEU A 29 -1.14 2.78 12.08
CA LEU A 29 -2.27 3.47 11.45
C LEU A 29 -1.90 3.78 10.00
N LEU A 30 -2.66 3.25 9.05
CA LEU A 30 -2.42 3.38 7.61
C LEU A 30 -3.40 4.36 6.97
N HIS A 31 -2.94 5.03 5.92
CA HIS A 31 -3.82 5.73 4.98
C HIS A 31 -4.71 4.74 4.23
N GLY A 32 -4.14 3.61 3.81
CA GLY A 32 -4.85 2.47 3.21
C GLY A 32 -5.12 2.59 1.71
N ASP A 33 -4.93 3.77 1.14
CA ASP A 33 -4.99 4.03 -0.31
C ASP A 33 -3.92 5.06 -0.74
N LEU A 34 -2.68 4.93 -0.25
CA LEU A 34 -1.63 5.92 -0.50
C LEU A 34 -0.89 5.67 -1.83
N TRP A 35 -1.40 6.22 -2.92
CA TRP A 35 -0.78 6.17 -4.25
C TRP A 35 -0.67 7.57 -4.88
N SER A 36 -0.11 7.66 -6.08
CA SER A 36 0.20 8.94 -6.75
C SER A 36 -1.01 9.85 -7.00
N GLY A 37 -2.22 9.29 -7.00
CA GLY A 37 -3.47 10.05 -7.11
C GLY A 37 -3.98 10.67 -5.80
N ASN A 38 -3.44 10.27 -4.65
CA ASN A 38 -3.96 10.59 -3.31
C ASN A 38 -3.01 11.43 -2.45
N TYR A 39 -2.04 12.11 -3.09
CA TYR A 39 -1.22 13.13 -2.44
C TYR A 39 -1.08 14.38 -3.30
N MET A 40 -0.90 15.53 -2.65
CA MET A 40 -0.61 16.80 -3.30
C MET A 40 0.27 17.68 -2.42
N PHE A 41 0.82 18.75 -2.99
CA PHE A 41 1.51 19.79 -2.23
C PHE A 41 0.63 21.03 -2.12
N THR A 42 0.59 21.62 -0.93
CA THR A 42 -0.06 22.92 -0.71
C THR A 42 0.71 24.03 -1.42
N LYS A 43 0.13 25.24 -1.46
CA LYS A 43 0.83 26.43 -1.97
C LYS A 43 2.09 26.80 -1.16
N SER A 44 2.18 26.38 0.11
CA SER A 44 3.37 26.55 0.96
C SER A 44 4.42 25.46 0.74
N GLY A 45 4.12 24.44 -0.07
CA GLY A 45 5.01 23.31 -0.32
C GLY A 45 4.88 22.16 0.69
N ASP A 46 3.88 22.21 1.58
CA ASP A 46 3.64 21.13 2.54
C ASP A 46 2.94 19.96 1.84
N ALA A 47 3.35 18.74 2.17
CA ALA A 47 2.67 17.54 1.67
C ALA A 47 1.30 17.37 2.33
N CYS A 48 0.31 16.97 1.54
CA CYS A 48 -1.03 16.61 2.00
C CYS A 48 -1.44 15.29 1.36
N ILE A 49 -2.09 14.44 2.15
CA ILE A 49 -2.67 13.16 1.74
C ILE A 49 -4.19 13.24 1.91
N TYR A 50 -4.95 12.58 1.04
CA TYR A 50 -6.41 12.64 1.01
C TYR A 50 -7.03 11.35 0.44
N ASP A 51 -8.36 11.22 0.58
CA ASP A 51 -9.14 10.02 0.25
C ASP A 51 -8.65 8.74 0.95
N PRO A 52 -8.62 8.70 2.29
CA PRO A 52 -8.10 7.57 3.01
C PRO A 52 -9.11 6.41 3.12
N ALA A 53 -8.56 5.20 3.19
CA ALA A 53 -9.26 3.96 3.54
C ALA A 53 -8.66 3.40 4.84
N VAL A 54 -8.71 4.19 5.92
CA VAL A 54 -7.93 4.00 7.16
C VAL A 54 -8.16 2.64 7.82
N TYR A 55 -7.06 1.97 8.20
CA TYR A 55 -7.07 0.79 9.08
C TYR A 55 -5.74 0.63 9.82
N TYR A 56 -5.70 -0.27 10.80
CA TYR A 56 -4.47 -0.70 11.45
C TYR A 56 -3.92 -1.94 10.76
N GLY A 57 -2.67 -1.91 10.31
CA GLY A 57 -2.04 -3.01 9.57
C GLY A 57 -0.52 -2.93 9.51
N HIS A 58 0.08 -3.72 8.62
CA HIS A 58 1.53 -3.70 8.41
C HIS A 58 1.97 -2.40 7.74
N ARG A 59 2.96 -1.69 8.29
CA ARG A 59 3.31 -0.33 7.82
C ARG A 59 3.77 -0.28 6.36
N GLU A 60 4.36 -1.38 5.90
CA GLU A 60 4.83 -1.51 4.51
C GLU A 60 3.70 -1.48 3.48
N MET A 61 2.42 -1.65 3.86
CA MET A 61 1.32 -1.58 2.90
C MET A 61 1.23 -0.21 2.22
N ASP A 62 1.30 0.88 2.99
CA ASP A 62 1.28 2.23 2.40
C ASP A 62 2.54 2.48 1.55
N LEU A 63 3.72 2.06 2.02
CA LEU A 63 4.98 2.20 1.27
C LEU A 63 5.01 1.38 -0.04
N ALA A 64 4.38 0.19 -0.04
CA ALA A 64 4.22 -0.61 -1.24
C ALA A 64 3.25 0.05 -2.21
N MET A 65 2.17 0.66 -1.68
CA MET A 65 1.18 1.38 -2.49
C MET A 65 1.79 2.63 -3.14
N THR A 66 2.70 3.34 -2.47
CA THR A 66 3.39 4.51 -3.05
C THR A 66 4.29 4.14 -4.23
N ARG A 67 4.68 2.86 -4.37
CA ARG A 67 5.45 2.32 -5.50
C ARG A 67 4.56 1.81 -6.63
N LEU A 68 3.28 1.58 -6.37
CA LEU A 68 2.30 1.15 -7.35
C LEU A 68 1.82 2.36 -8.16
N PHE A 69 1.44 2.16 -9.42
CA PHE A 69 0.86 3.20 -10.30
C PHE A 69 1.73 4.46 -10.50
N GLY A 70 2.94 4.28 -11.01
CA GLY A 70 3.83 5.37 -11.41
C GLY A 70 4.85 5.79 -10.35
N GLY A 71 4.63 5.41 -9.09
CA GLY A 71 5.61 5.58 -8.02
C GLY A 71 5.76 7.03 -7.53
N PHE A 72 6.18 7.21 -6.28
CA PHE A 72 6.66 8.50 -5.78
C PHE A 72 8.10 8.76 -6.26
N SER A 73 8.58 10.00 -6.11
CA SER A 73 9.99 10.35 -6.37
C SER A 73 10.93 9.46 -5.53
N SER A 74 12.12 9.16 -6.06
CA SER A 74 13.15 8.39 -5.32
C SER A 74 13.49 9.03 -3.98
N ASP A 75 13.49 10.37 -3.92
CA ASP A 75 13.82 11.14 -2.71
C ASP A 75 12.87 10.87 -1.53
N PHE A 76 11.70 10.27 -1.78
CA PHE A 76 10.78 9.86 -0.73
C PHE A 76 11.24 8.61 0.04
N TYR A 77 12.08 7.77 -0.58
CA TYR A 77 12.48 6.46 -0.06
C TYR A 77 13.88 6.43 0.58
N GLU A 78 14.64 7.50 0.42
CA GLU A 78 15.98 7.70 1.02
C GLU A 78 15.88 8.40 2.38
#